data_AF-A0A3S5YC97-F1
#
_entry.id   AF-A0A3S5YC97-F1
#
_cell.length_a   1.000
_cell.length_b   1.000
_cell.length_c   1.000
_cell.angle_alpha   90.00
_cell.angle_beta   90.00
_cell.angle_gamma   90.00
#
_symmetry.space_group_name_H-M   'P 1'
#
loop_
_entity.id
_entity.type
_entity.pdbx_description
1 polymer ?
#
loop_
_entity_poly.entity_id
_entity_poly.type
_entity_poly.pdbx_seq_one_letter_code
_entity_poly.pdbx_strand_id
1 'polypeptide(L)'
;MISTADLQGMPGPEIDPDTFGADSPAVPLTDAVFDIDDDGVLDTRTFEVDDALVVATDTDGDGDADHVTIVEGDGDFSAWEFHRDADGRERWERTDSGTLGGA
;
A
#
# COMPACT_ATOMS: atom_id res chain seq x y z
N MET A 1 19.01 11.62 9.57
CA MET A 1 18.49 10.30 9.19
C MET A 1 17.26 10.05 10.02
N ILE A 2 16.14 9.81 9.36
CA ILE A 2 14.95 9.24 10.00
C ILE A 2 15.20 7.72 10.06
N SER A 3 14.91 7.08 11.19
CA SER A 3 14.99 5.62 11.30
C SER A 3 13.64 4.99 10.94
N THR A 4 13.64 3.71 10.55
CA THR A 4 12.41 2.94 10.31
C THR A 4 11.49 2.97 11.54
N ALA A 5 12.06 3.00 12.75
CA ALA A 5 11.32 3.15 14.00
C ALA A 5 10.67 4.53 14.18
N ASP A 6 11.24 5.59 13.62
CA ASP A 6 10.64 6.93 13.64
C ASP A 6 9.41 7.02 12.70
N LEU A 7 9.40 6.23 11.62
CA LEU A 7 8.28 6.16 10.66
C LEU A 7 7.11 5.31 11.15
N GLN A 8 7.38 4.31 12.01
CA GLN A 8 6.37 3.45 12.65
C GLN A 8 5.56 4.18 13.73
N GLY A 9 6.03 5.34 14.21
CA GLY A 9 5.33 6.14 15.22
C GLY A 9 4.32 7.14 14.66
N MET A 10 4.27 7.34 13.33
CA MET A 10 3.32 8.25 12.68
C MET A 10 2.09 7.45 12.24
N PRO A 11 0.86 7.98 12.42
CA PRO A 11 -0.34 7.29 11.94
C PRO A 11 -0.14 6.95 10.46
N GLY A 12 -0.19 5.65 10.16
CA GLY A 12 -0.11 5.14 8.80
C GLY A 12 -1.40 5.41 8.04
N PRO A 13 -1.41 5.14 6.73
CA PRO A 13 -2.66 5.00 6.00
C PRO A 13 -3.57 3.99 6.71
N GLU A 14 -4.87 4.25 6.73
CA GLU A 14 -5.86 3.34 7.32
C GLU A 14 -6.08 2.13 6.39
N ILE A 15 -5.17 1.16 6.46
CA ILE A 15 -5.29 -0.14 5.80
C ILE A 15 -5.44 -1.21 6.88
N ASP A 16 -6.48 -2.03 6.74
CA ASP A 16 -6.72 -3.23 7.53
C ASP A 16 -6.51 -4.46 6.63
N PRO A 17 -5.44 -5.23 6.82
CA PRO A 17 -5.14 -6.44 6.04
C PRO A 17 -6.29 -7.44 5.93
N ASP A 18 -7.06 -7.63 7.01
CA ASP A 18 -8.13 -8.63 7.07
C ASP A 18 -9.36 -8.23 6.23
N THR A 19 -9.51 -6.94 5.95
CA THR A 19 -10.72 -6.38 5.32
C THR A 19 -10.46 -5.60 4.04
N PHE A 20 -9.20 -5.37 3.66
CA PHE A 20 -8.84 -4.65 2.45
C PHE A 20 -9.36 -5.38 1.20
N GLY A 21 -10.01 -4.64 0.29
CA GLY A 21 -10.58 -5.23 -0.90
C GLY A 21 -11.20 -4.23 -1.85
N ALA A 22 -11.99 -4.73 -2.80
CA ALA A 22 -12.51 -3.94 -3.92
C ALA A 22 -13.32 -2.70 -3.51
N ASP A 23 -14.00 -2.76 -2.36
CA ASP A 23 -14.83 -1.70 -1.81
C ASP A 23 -14.08 -0.82 -0.78
N SER A 24 -12.78 -1.04 -0.57
CA SER A 24 -11.95 -0.16 0.26
C SER A 24 -11.87 1.24 -0.35
N PRO A 25 -11.82 2.29 0.48
CA PRO A 25 -11.67 3.66 -0.02
C PRO A 25 -10.28 3.85 -0.68
N ALA A 26 -10.13 4.97 -1.39
CA ALA A 26 -8.80 5.47 -1.75
C ALA A 26 -7.93 5.60 -0.48
N VAL A 27 -6.63 5.38 -0.64
CA VAL A 27 -5.67 5.36 0.48
C VAL A 27 -4.77 6.59 0.36
N PRO A 28 -4.99 7.64 1.17
CA PRO A 28 -4.10 8.80 1.16
C PRO A 28 -2.70 8.41 1.64
N LEU A 29 -1.70 8.64 0.79
CA LEU A 29 -0.29 8.41 1.09
C LEU A 29 0.35 9.68 1.62
N THR A 30 0.17 9.88 2.93
CA THR A 30 0.95 10.88 3.66
C THR A 30 2.25 10.27 4.15
N ASP A 31 3.35 11.01 4.02
CA ASP A 31 4.69 10.63 4.48
C ASP A 31 5.31 9.43 3.75
N ALA A 32 5.17 9.36 2.43
CA ALA A 32 6.04 8.52 1.60
C ALA A 32 7.52 8.84 1.86
N VAL A 33 8.38 7.82 1.81
CA VAL A 33 9.79 7.92 2.21
C VAL A 33 10.78 7.31 1.22
N PHE A 34 10.26 6.64 0.20
CA PHE A 34 11.05 6.10 -0.89
C PHE A 34 10.58 6.73 -2.20
N ASP A 35 11.56 7.12 -3.02
CA ASP A 35 11.42 7.48 -4.42
C ASP A 35 11.90 6.25 -5.21
N ILE A 36 10.99 5.53 -5.86
CA ILE A 36 11.29 4.26 -6.54
C ILE A 36 11.61 4.44 -8.03
N ASP A 37 11.21 5.57 -8.62
CA ASP A 37 11.39 5.85 -10.05
C ASP A 37 12.44 6.96 -10.35
N ASP A 38 13.04 7.54 -9.31
CA ASP A 38 14.12 8.54 -9.33
C ASP A 38 13.71 9.89 -9.95
N ASP A 39 12.46 10.29 -9.78
CA ASP A 39 11.94 11.59 -10.24
C ASP A 39 12.16 12.74 -9.22
N GLY A 40 12.55 12.40 -7.99
CA GLY A 40 12.80 13.32 -6.88
C GLY A 40 11.60 13.54 -5.95
N VAL A 41 10.48 12.86 -6.16
CA VAL A 41 9.28 12.83 -5.32
C VAL A 41 9.22 11.49 -4.58
N LEU A 42 8.80 11.51 -3.32
CA LEU A 42 8.64 10.28 -2.55
C LEU A 42 7.26 9.69 -2.85
N ASP A 43 7.22 8.46 -3.34
CA ASP A 43 6.01 7.77 -3.81
C ASP A 43 5.60 6.58 -2.92
N THR A 44 6.54 5.96 -2.21
CA THR A 44 6.31 4.68 -1.53
C THR A 44 6.47 4.78 -0.02
N ARG A 45 5.58 4.08 0.71
CA ARG A 45 5.66 3.83 2.15
C ARG A 45 5.54 2.35 2.47
N THR A 46 6.38 1.89 3.39
CA THR A 46 6.30 0.54 3.98
C THR A 46 5.99 0.64 5.46
N PHE A 47 5.01 -0.10 5.95
CA PHE A 47 4.62 -0.08 7.36
C PHE A 47 4.05 -1.43 7.78
N GLU A 48 3.98 -1.66 9.08
CA GLU A 48 3.43 -2.88 9.67
C GLU A 48 2.03 -2.57 10.23
N VAL A 49 1.07 -3.46 9.97
CA VAL A 49 -0.26 -3.46 10.59
C VAL A 49 -0.51 -4.85 11.14
N ASP A 50 -0.70 -4.96 12.45
CA ASP A 50 -0.76 -6.23 13.17
C ASP A 50 0.43 -7.14 12.84
N ASP A 51 0.22 -8.29 12.18
CA ASP A 51 1.26 -9.24 11.76
C ASP A 51 1.53 -9.18 10.25
N ALA A 52 1.13 -8.10 9.57
CA ALA A 52 1.31 -7.91 8.14
C ALA A 52 2.27 -6.76 7.81
N LEU A 53 3.09 -6.98 6.78
CA LEU A 53 3.82 -5.94 6.07
C LEU A 53 2.93 -5.36 4.96
N VAL A 54 2.78 -4.05 4.94
CA VAL A 54 2.06 -3.31 3.91
C VAL A 54 3.02 -2.42 3.14
N VAL A 55 2.95 -2.48 1.82
CA VAL A 55 3.65 -1.59 0.89
C VAL A 55 2.59 -0.84 0.09
N ALA A 56 2.62 0.49 0.16
CA ALA A 56 1.70 1.36 -0.58
C ALA A 56 2.50 2.36 -1.43
N THR A 57 2.10 2.55 -2.69
CA THR A 57 2.80 3.37 -3.68
C THR A 57 1.83 4.25 -4.46
N ASP A 58 2.14 5.54 -4.56
CA ASP A 58 1.49 6.56 -5.40
C ASP A 58 2.32 6.74 -6.69
N THR A 59 1.83 6.24 -7.82
CA THR A 59 2.57 6.26 -9.10
C THR A 59 2.18 7.40 -10.02
N ASP A 60 1.06 8.08 -9.77
CA ASP A 60 0.59 9.21 -10.57
C ASP A 60 0.77 10.58 -9.90
N GLY A 61 1.15 10.58 -8.62
CA GLY A 61 1.52 11.75 -7.82
C GLY A 61 0.32 12.56 -7.34
N ASP A 62 -0.90 11.99 -7.34
CA ASP A 62 -2.11 12.67 -6.86
C ASP A 62 -2.23 12.68 -5.31
N GLY A 63 -1.38 11.91 -4.63
CA GLY A 63 -1.30 11.78 -3.18
C GLY A 63 -2.07 10.58 -2.61
N ASP A 64 -2.79 9.82 -3.44
CA ASP A 64 -3.41 8.56 -3.07
C ASP A 64 -2.56 7.36 -3.57
N ALA A 65 -2.65 6.22 -2.90
CA ALA A 65 -1.98 5.01 -3.35
C ALA A 65 -2.68 4.42 -4.58
N ASP A 66 -1.89 4.13 -5.60
CA ASP A 66 -2.30 3.35 -6.76
C ASP A 66 -2.10 1.86 -6.55
N HIS A 67 -1.10 1.48 -5.76
CA HIS A 67 -0.74 0.10 -5.50
C HIS A 67 -0.66 -0.18 -4.02
N VAL A 68 -1.25 -1.30 -3.59
CA VAL A 68 -1.12 -1.83 -2.23
C VAL A 68 -0.75 -3.30 -2.32
N THR A 69 0.36 -3.67 -1.67
CA THR A 69 0.73 -5.07 -1.43
C THR A 69 0.70 -5.35 0.06
N ILE A 70 0.02 -6.42 0.44
CA ILE A 70 -0.12 -6.89 1.82
C ILE A 70 0.52 -8.27 1.88
N VAL A 71 1.45 -8.45 2.81
CA VAL A 71 2.11 -9.73 3.10
C VAL A 71 1.88 -10.06 4.57
N GLU A 72 1.08 -11.06 4.84
CA GLU A 72 0.75 -11.55 6.18
C GLU A 72 1.92 -12.37 6.75
N GLY A 73 1.98 -12.47 8.08
CA GLY A 73 3.09 -13.12 8.78
C GLY A 73 3.18 -14.63 8.55
N ASP A 74 2.11 -15.26 8.06
CA ASP A 74 2.12 -16.66 7.62
C ASP A 74 2.60 -16.85 6.17
N GLY A 75 2.86 -15.74 5.47
CA GLY A 75 3.35 -15.68 4.11
C GLY A 75 2.25 -15.50 3.05
N ASP A 76 0.97 -15.50 3.42
CA ASP A 76 -0.09 -15.16 2.47
C ASP A 76 0.07 -13.70 2.01
N PHE A 77 -0.17 -13.45 0.72
CA PHE A 77 -0.05 -12.12 0.15
C PHE A 77 -1.18 -11.80 -0.82
N SER A 78 -1.44 -10.50 -0.94
CA SER A 78 -2.34 -9.95 -1.96
C SER A 78 -1.78 -8.63 -2.49
N ALA A 79 -1.90 -8.44 -3.80
CA ALA A 79 -1.51 -7.21 -4.50
C ALA A 79 -2.74 -6.59 -5.17
N TRP A 80 -2.88 -5.29 -5.04
CA TRP A 80 -4.06 -4.53 -5.44
C TRP A 80 -3.66 -3.28 -6.23
N GLU A 81 -4.46 -2.96 -7.25
CA GLU A 81 -4.36 -1.74 -8.06
C GLU A 81 -5.64 -0.91 -7.90
N PHE A 82 -5.50 0.40 -7.70
CA PHE A 82 -6.60 1.33 -7.59
C PHE A 82 -7.04 1.79 -8.98
N HIS A 83 -8.35 1.75 -9.24
CA HIS A 83 -8.92 2.23 -10.48
C HIS A 83 -9.98 3.29 -10.21
N ARG A 84 -9.83 4.44 -10.86
CA ARG A 84 -10.85 5.48 -10.96
C ARG A 84 -11.41 5.51 -12.39
N ASP A 85 -12.60 4.96 -12.58
CA ASP A 85 -13.31 4.97 -13.86
C ASP A 85 -13.66 6.40 -14.27
N ALA A 86 -13.86 6.65 -15.57
CA ALA A 86 -14.25 7.97 -16.09
C ALA A 86 -15.61 8.48 -15.55
N ASP A 87 -16.46 7.60 -15.01
CA ASP A 87 -17.72 7.95 -14.36
C ASP A 87 -17.56 8.28 -12.86
N GLY A 88 -16.32 8.28 -12.35
CA GLY A 88 -15.97 8.54 -10.95
C GLY A 88 -16.13 7.33 -10.03
N ARG A 89 -16.41 6.13 -10.57
CA ARG A 89 -16.40 4.91 -9.75
C ARG A 89 -14.95 4.56 -9.40
N GLU A 90 -14.72 4.43 -8.11
CA GLU A 90 -13.45 3.99 -7.54
C GLU A 90 -13.57 2.53 -7.11
N ARG A 91 -12.52 1.74 -7.35
CA ARG A 91 -12.42 0.36 -6.89
C ARG A 91 -10.98 -0.09 -6.81
N TRP A 92 -10.70 -0.99 -5.89
CA TRP A 92 -9.48 -1.78 -5.91
C TRP A 92 -9.69 -3.06 -6.73
N GLU A 93 -8.72 -3.41 -7.57
CA GLU A 93 -8.67 -4.67 -8.29
C GLU A 93 -7.51 -5.51 -7.76
N ARG A 94 -7.78 -6.75 -7.32
CA ARG A 94 -6.70 -7.66 -6.90
C ARG A 94 -5.99 -8.17 -8.13
N THR A 95 -4.74 -7.76 -8.31
CA THR A 95 -3.91 -8.11 -9.47
C THR A 95 -3.13 -9.40 -9.24
N ASP A 96 -2.78 -9.72 -7.99
CA ASP A 96 -2.11 -10.98 -7.63
C ASP A 96 -2.44 -11.42 -6.19
N SER A 97 -2.24 -12.71 -5.92
CA SER A 97 -2.33 -13.29 -4.57
C SER A 97 -1.69 -14.68 -4.51
N GLY A 98 -1.18 -15.06 -3.35
CA GLY A 98 -0.63 -16.39 -3.13
C GLY A 98 0.01 -16.52 -1.75
N THR A 99 0.93 -17.47 -1.61
CA THR A 99 1.67 -17.71 -0.37
C THR A 99 3.18 -17.73 -0.65
N LEU A 100 3.93 -16.88 0.02
CA LEU A 100 5.39 -16.84 -0.02
C LEU A 100 5.98 -17.96 0.83
N GLY A 101 7.06 -18.59 0.35
CA GLY A 101 7.74 -19.67 1.10
C GLY A 101 7.06 -21.04 1.00
N GLY A 102 5.98 -21.17 0.23
CA GLY A 102 5.42 -22.47 -0.19
C GLY A 102 6.42 -23.24 -1.06
N ALA A 103 6.67 -24.51 -0.73
CA ALA A 103 7.53 -25.44 -1.45
C ALA A 103 6.75 -26.26 -2.50
#